data_AF-A0A355T2N5-F1
#
_entry.id   AF-A0A355T2N5-F1
#
_cell.length_a   1.000
_cell.length_b   1.000
_cell.length_c   1.000
_cell.angle_alpha   90.00
_cell.angle_beta   90.00
_cell.angle_gamma   90.00
#
_symmetry.space_group_name_H-M   'P 1'
#
loop_
_entity.id
_entity.type
_entity.pdbx_description
1 polymer ?
#
loop_
_entity_poly.entity_id
_entity_poly.type
_entity_poly.pdbx_seq_one_letter_code
_entity_poly.pdbx_strand_id
1 'polypeptide(L)'
;MKIAVGGFQHETNTFAPMKADWNAFEQADSWPGLQVGAPLLAACIGMNIPLGGFLEEGAQLEHSFEPLAWCSATPSGFVTRDAYERVTALILEALSKVVEDVDAVYLDLHGAMVAEHLEDGEGTLLRAVRELAGLDILIVASLDLHANITQEMVDASDFLTA
;
A
#
# COMPACT_ATOMS: atom_id res chain seq x y z
N MET A 1 -18.26 3.03 -7.75
CA MET A 1 -17.14 2.40 -8.48
C MET A 1 -16.77 1.12 -7.75
N LYS A 2 -16.11 0.19 -8.45
CA LYS A 2 -15.49 -0.99 -7.85
C LYS A 2 -13.98 -0.75 -7.75
N ILE A 3 -13.43 -0.78 -6.54
CA ILE A 3 -12.09 -0.26 -6.25
C ILE A 3 -11.23 -1.33 -5.59
N ALA A 4 -10.07 -1.65 -6.17
CA ALA A 4 -9.07 -2.48 -5.50
C ALA A 4 -8.39 -1.69 -4.39
N VAL A 5 -8.28 -2.26 -3.18
CA VAL A 5 -7.74 -1.56 -2.01
C VAL A 5 -6.63 -2.36 -1.33
N GLY A 6 -5.53 -1.70 -0.97
CA GLY A 6 -4.39 -2.31 -0.28
C GLY A 6 -3.50 -1.27 0.41
N GLY A 7 -2.36 -1.70 0.92
CA GLY A 7 -1.38 -0.79 1.52
C GLY A 7 -0.09 -1.46 1.96
N PHE A 8 0.96 -0.66 2.09
CA PHE A 8 2.27 -1.10 2.52
C PHE A 8 2.96 0.04 3.27
N GLN A 9 2.81 0.03 4.59
CA GLN A 9 3.19 1.13 5.47
C GLN A 9 4.54 0.87 6.15
N HIS A 10 5.52 1.74 5.91
CA HIS A 10 6.78 1.76 6.65
C HIS A 10 7.52 3.09 6.48
N GLU A 11 8.03 3.65 7.57
CA GLU A 11 8.96 4.79 7.54
C GLU A 11 10.39 4.28 7.72
N THR A 12 11.28 4.60 6.78
CA THR A 12 12.68 4.18 6.87
C THR A 12 13.59 5.26 7.44
N ASN A 13 14.27 4.91 8.54
CA ASN A 13 15.48 5.59 9.00
C ASN A 13 16.72 4.83 8.52
N THR A 14 17.40 5.35 7.50
CA THR A 14 18.57 4.70 6.89
C THR A 14 19.79 4.58 7.80
N PHE A 15 19.80 5.23 8.97
CA PHE A 15 20.82 5.10 10.01
C PHE A 15 20.46 4.08 11.10
N ALA A 16 19.21 3.58 11.12
CA ALA A 16 18.77 2.62 12.12
C ALA A 16 19.41 1.24 11.90
N PRO A 17 19.89 0.58 12.95
CA PRO A 17 20.61 -0.69 12.83
C PRO A 17 19.68 -1.89 12.61
N MET A 18 18.41 -1.78 12.99
CA MET A 18 17.41 -2.84 12.88
C MET A 18 16.66 -2.67 11.57
N LYS A 19 16.67 -3.69 10.71
CA LYS A 19 15.91 -3.69 9.45
C LYS A 19 14.47 -4.11 9.70
N ALA A 20 13.56 -3.66 8.83
CA ALA A 20 12.19 -4.18 8.78
C ALA A 20 12.18 -5.47 7.96
N ASP A 21 12.25 -6.62 8.64
CA ASP A 21 12.15 -7.93 8.01
C ASP A 21 10.69 -8.38 7.84
N TRP A 22 10.47 -9.55 7.25
CA TRP A 22 9.13 -10.06 7.00
C TRP A 22 8.27 -10.17 8.26
N ASN A 23 8.89 -10.55 9.38
CA ASN A 23 8.19 -10.74 10.65
C ASN A 23 7.68 -9.40 11.20
N ALA A 24 8.35 -8.28 10.89
CA ALA A 24 7.87 -6.95 11.25
C ALA A 24 6.53 -6.59 10.58
N PHE A 25 6.24 -7.13 9.39
CA PHE A 25 4.98 -6.89 8.65
C PHE A 25 3.88 -7.92 8.95
N GLU A 26 4.22 -9.12 9.44
CA GLU A 26 3.23 -10.13 9.83
C GLU A 26 2.52 -9.78 11.15
N GLN A 27 3.21 -9.10 12.05
CA GLN A 27 2.73 -8.86 13.40
C GLN A 27 1.79 -7.66 13.44
N ALA A 28 0.75 -7.78 14.26
CA ALA A 28 -0.05 -6.62 14.66
C ALA A 28 0.75 -5.76 15.65
N ASP A 29 0.57 -4.45 15.55
CA ASP A 29 1.10 -3.47 16.50
C ASP A 29 -0.02 -2.53 16.99
N SER A 30 0.11 -1.22 16.78
CA SER A 30 -1.01 -0.27 16.92
C SER A 30 -2.03 -0.41 15.79
N TRP A 31 -1.65 -1.10 14.70
CA TRP A 31 -2.47 -1.40 13.54
C TRP A 31 -2.57 -2.93 13.31
N PRO A 32 -3.44 -3.41 12.40
CA PRO A 32 -3.56 -4.84 12.12
C PRO A 32 -2.24 -5.42 11.64
N GLY A 33 -1.99 -6.69 11.94
CA GLY A 33 -0.93 -7.42 11.23
C GLY A 33 -1.30 -7.63 9.76
N LEU A 34 -0.43 -8.29 9.00
CA LEU A 34 -0.69 -8.60 7.58
C LEU A 34 -2.12 -9.12 7.33
N GLN A 35 -2.84 -8.40 6.48
CA GLN A 35 -4.15 -8.79 5.96
C GLN A 35 -4.04 -9.09 4.47
N VAL A 36 -4.67 -10.19 4.04
CA VAL A 36 -4.71 -10.60 2.63
C VAL A 36 -6.13 -11.00 2.26
N GLY A 37 -6.68 -10.36 1.22
CA GLY A 37 -8.02 -10.61 0.72
C GLY A 37 -9.12 -10.16 1.70
N ALA A 38 -10.24 -10.88 1.71
CA ALA A 38 -11.47 -10.49 2.43
C ALA A 38 -11.29 -10.00 3.88
N PRO A 39 -10.41 -10.59 4.73
CA PRO A 39 -10.14 -10.09 6.09
C PRO A 39 -9.71 -8.62 6.18
N LEU A 40 -9.06 -8.07 5.15
CA LEU A 40 -8.54 -6.70 5.12
C LEU A 40 -9.62 -5.67 5.42
N LEU A 41 -10.80 -5.81 4.80
CA LEU A 41 -11.90 -4.85 4.99
C LEU A 41 -12.37 -4.84 6.44
N ALA A 42 -12.61 -6.01 7.02
CA ALA A 42 -13.05 -6.12 8.41
C ALA A 42 -11.99 -5.62 9.41
N ALA A 43 -10.71 -5.78 9.08
CA ALA A 43 -9.62 -5.32 9.91
C ALA A 43 -9.42 -3.79 9.88
N CYS A 44 -9.70 -3.13 8.75
CA CYS A 44 -9.40 -1.71 8.58
C CYS A 44 -10.60 -0.77 8.76
N ILE A 45 -11.84 -1.25 8.59
CA ILE A 45 -13.05 -0.45 8.84
C ILE A 45 -13.07 0.00 10.31
N GLY A 46 -13.36 1.28 10.57
CA GLY A 46 -13.36 1.85 11.92
C GLY A 46 -11.98 2.18 12.49
N MET A 47 -10.89 1.86 11.77
CA MET A 47 -9.55 2.23 12.19
C MET A 47 -9.19 3.64 11.74
N ASN A 48 -8.47 4.36 12.61
CA ASN A 48 -7.95 5.69 12.30
C ASN A 48 -6.66 5.62 11.46
N ILE A 49 -6.79 5.02 10.27
CA ILE A 49 -5.77 4.94 9.21
C ILE A 49 -6.41 5.42 7.90
N PRO A 50 -5.63 5.88 6.91
CA PRO A 50 -6.18 6.40 5.65
C PRO A 50 -7.13 5.41 4.95
N LEU A 51 -6.76 4.13 4.89
CA LEU A 51 -7.63 3.10 4.33
C LEU A 51 -8.97 2.98 5.04
N GLY A 52 -9.01 3.09 6.37
CA GLY A 52 -10.24 3.02 7.15
C GLY A 52 -11.21 4.15 6.78
N GLY A 53 -10.70 5.39 6.72
CA GLY A 53 -11.49 6.54 6.28
C GLY A 53 -11.94 6.44 4.82
N PHE A 54 -11.09 5.95 3.93
CA PHE A 54 -11.43 5.73 2.52
C PHE A 54 -12.56 4.70 2.34
N LEU A 55 -12.49 3.59 3.09
CA LEU A 55 -13.53 2.55 3.06
C LEU A 55 -14.87 3.08 3.60
N GLU A 56 -14.86 3.85 4.67
CA GLU A 56 -16.06 4.42 5.28
C GLU A 56 -16.74 5.43 4.36
N GLU A 57 -15.99 6.38 3.81
CA GLU A 57 -16.55 7.39 2.91
C GLU A 57 -16.97 6.76 1.58
N GLY A 58 -16.15 5.88 1.01
CA GLY A 58 -16.50 5.20 -0.24
C GLY A 58 -17.75 4.32 -0.11
N ALA A 59 -17.99 3.69 1.06
CA ALA A 59 -19.23 2.97 1.32
C ALA A 59 -20.47 3.89 1.35
N GLN A 60 -20.35 5.10 1.90
CA GLN A 60 -21.43 6.11 1.85
C GLN A 60 -21.73 6.57 0.42
N LEU A 61 -20.73 6.53 -0.45
CA LEU A 61 -20.83 6.82 -1.89
C LEU A 61 -21.19 5.58 -2.74
N GLU A 62 -21.67 4.50 -2.12
CA GLU A 62 -22.09 3.25 -2.77
C GLU A 62 -20.97 2.61 -3.63
N HIS A 63 -19.71 2.78 -3.24
CA HIS A 63 -18.58 2.07 -3.84
C HIS A 63 -18.45 0.66 -3.26
N SER A 64 -17.88 -0.26 -4.05
CA SER A 64 -17.53 -1.61 -3.62
C SER A 64 -16.01 -1.80 -3.68
N PHE A 65 -15.49 -2.70 -2.85
CA PHE A 65 -14.06 -2.86 -2.65
C PHE A 65 -13.58 -4.29 -2.92
N GLU A 66 -12.51 -4.42 -3.70
CA GLU A 66 -11.76 -5.66 -3.92
C GLU A 66 -10.48 -5.62 -3.07
N PRO A 67 -10.42 -6.35 -1.95
CA PRO A 67 -9.27 -6.27 -1.06
C PRO A 67 -8.05 -7.00 -1.61
N LEU A 68 -6.91 -6.31 -1.60
CA LEU A 68 -5.59 -6.82 -2.00
C LEU A 68 -4.85 -7.38 -0.79
N ALA A 69 -3.73 -6.76 -0.41
CA ALA A 69 -3.04 -6.97 0.85
C ALA A 69 -2.77 -5.62 1.53
N TRP A 70 -2.73 -5.64 2.86
CA TRP A 70 -2.38 -4.49 3.67
C TRP A 70 -1.51 -4.95 4.84
N CYS A 71 -0.41 -4.26 5.07
CA CYS A 71 0.43 -4.46 6.25
C CYS A 71 1.21 -3.20 6.60
N SER A 72 1.69 -3.17 7.83
CA SER A 72 2.54 -2.12 8.36
C SER A 72 3.67 -2.68 9.18
N ALA A 73 4.78 -1.96 9.24
CA ALA A 73 5.82 -2.16 10.23
C ALA A 73 6.11 -0.84 10.95
N THR A 74 6.43 -0.93 12.24
CA THR A 74 6.91 0.22 13.02
C THR A 74 8.18 0.81 12.38
N PRO A 75 8.34 2.16 12.37
CA PRO A 75 9.52 2.82 11.82
C PRO A 75 10.84 2.21 12.28
N SER A 76 11.70 1.88 11.33
CA SER A 76 13.00 1.25 11.57
C SER A 76 13.92 1.43 10.37
N GLY A 77 14.94 0.58 10.21
CA GLY A 77 15.87 0.63 9.09
C GLY A 77 15.24 0.19 7.77
N PHE A 78 16.11 -0.09 6.80
CA PHE A 78 15.69 -0.58 5.47
C PHE A 78 14.72 -1.76 5.57
N VAL A 79 13.70 -1.75 4.72
CA VAL A 79 12.90 -2.94 4.46
C VAL A 79 13.81 -3.98 3.80
N THR A 80 13.85 -5.20 4.34
CA THR A 80 14.66 -6.26 3.71
C THR A 80 14.13 -6.55 2.31
N ARG A 81 15.01 -6.96 1.40
CA ARG A 81 14.59 -7.36 0.05
C ARG A 81 13.49 -8.43 0.10
N ASP A 82 13.65 -9.44 0.97
CA ASP A 82 12.65 -10.50 1.14
C ASP A 82 11.28 -9.94 1.54
N ALA A 83 11.22 -9.06 2.54
CA ALA A 83 9.97 -8.49 2.99
C ALA A 83 9.29 -7.67 1.89
N TYR A 84 10.05 -6.78 1.24
CA TYR A 84 9.55 -5.92 0.18
C TYR A 84 8.97 -6.72 -1.00
N GLU A 85 9.73 -7.70 -1.50
CA GLU A 85 9.33 -8.52 -2.64
C GLU A 85 8.09 -9.36 -2.31
N ARG A 86 7.99 -9.88 -1.09
CA ARG A 86 6.84 -10.69 -0.65
C ARG A 86 5.57 -9.86 -0.50
N VAL A 87 5.63 -8.69 0.13
CA VAL A 87 4.46 -7.82 0.26
C VAL A 87 4.02 -7.31 -1.11
N THR A 88 4.97 -6.88 -1.94
CA THR A 88 4.70 -6.46 -3.33
C THR A 88 4.04 -7.58 -4.13
N ALA A 89 4.55 -8.81 -4.04
CA ALA A 89 3.95 -9.97 -4.70
C ALA A 89 2.51 -10.22 -4.23
N LEU A 90 2.24 -10.14 -2.92
CA LEU A 90 0.87 -10.30 -2.40
C LEU A 90 -0.12 -9.28 -2.99
N ILE A 91 0.30 -8.01 -3.08
CA ILE A 91 -0.52 -6.94 -3.65
C ILE A 91 -0.75 -7.19 -5.15
N LEU A 92 0.32 -7.44 -5.93
CA LEU A 92 0.23 -7.62 -7.38
C LEU A 92 -0.49 -8.91 -7.78
N GLU A 93 -0.29 -10.01 -7.03
CA GLU A 93 -1.00 -11.28 -7.27
C GLU A 93 -2.50 -11.14 -6.99
N ALA A 94 -2.89 -10.40 -5.95
CA ALA A 94 -4.30 -10.12 -5.69
C ALA A 94 -4.88 -9.20 -6.77
N LEU A 95 -4.15 -8.15 -7.15
CA LEU A 95 -4.60 -7.19 -8.16
C LEU A 95 -4.80 -7.88 -9.52
N SER A 96 -3.85 -8.72 -9.95
CA SER A 96 -3.94 -9.40 -11.26
C SER A 96 -5.20 -10.28 -11.43
N LYS A 97 -5.85 -10.68 -10.33
CA LYS A 97 -7.08 -11.48 -10.36
C LYS A 97 -8.34 -10.64 -10.52
N VAL A 98 -8.27 -9.33 -10.24
CA VAL A 98 -9.43 -8.43 -10.21
C VAL A 98 -9.26 -7.20 -11.10
N VAL A 99 -8.07 -6.98 -11.67
CA VAL A 99 -7.70 -5.74 -12.37
C VAL A 99 -8.60 -5.40 -13.55
N GLU A 100 -9.12 -6.42 -14.25
CA GLU A 100 -10.05 -6.23 -15.37
C GLU A 100 -11.48 -5.84 -14.93
N ASP A 101 -11.79 -6.03 -13.64
CA ASP A 101 -13.14 -5.83 -13.07
C ASP A 101 -13.21 -4.62 -12.11
N VAL A 102 -12.15 -3.83 -11.98
CA VAL A 102 -12.13 -2.64 -11.10
C VAL A 102 -12.03 -1.36 -11.94
N ASP A 103 -12.54 -0.26 -11.39
CA ASP A 103 -12.44 1.06 -11.99
C ASP A 103 -11.19 1.82 -11.49
N ALA A 104 -10.67 1.44 -10.33
CA ALA A 104 -9.56 2.11 -9.67
C ALA A 104 -8.80 1.18 -8.71
N VAL A 105 -7.56 1.57 -8.38
CA VAL A 105 -6.73 1.04 -7.31
C VAL A 105 -6.47 2.16 -6.32
N TYR A 106 -6.71 1.89 -5.03
CA TYR A 106 -6.33 2.76 -3.93
C TYR A 106 -5.30 2.06 -3.03
N LEU A 107 -4.18 2.73 -2.77
CA LEU A 107 -3.13 2.25 -1.88
C LEU A 107 -2.91 3.20 -0.70
N ASP A 108 -2.96 2.64 0.50
CA ASP A 108 -2.58 3.29 1.74
C ASP A 108 -1.09 3.09 1.99
N LEU A 109 -0.29 4.11 1.69
CA LEU A 109 1.17 4.07 1.71
C LEU A 109 1.73 5.10 2.70
N HIS A 110 2.98 4.91 3.13
CA HIS A 110 3.66 5.93 3.93
C HIS A 110 4.26 7.02 3.03
N GLY A 111 4.98 6.62 1.99
CA GLY A 111 5.71 7.51 1.07
C GLY A 111 7.17 7.74 1.45
N ALA A 112 7.71 7.04 2.46
CA ALA A 112 9.11 7.20 2.91
C ALA A 112 9.82 5.86 3.09
N MET A 113 9.39 4.83 2.36
CA MET A 113 9.97 3.51 2.43
C MET A 113 11.23 3.43 1.58
N VAL A 114 12.30 2.92 2.19
CA VAL A 114 13.53 2.55 1.49
C VAL A 114 13.77 1.07 1.74
N ALA A 115 13.87 0.29 0.66
CA ALA A 115 14.23 -1.11 0.74
C ALA A 115 15.74 -1.28 0.54
N GLU A 116 16.31 -2.41 0.94
CA GLU A 116 17.76 -2.69 0.77
C GLU A 116 18.28 -2.53 -0.66
N HIS A 117 17.37 -2.56 -1.65
CA HIS A 117 17.69 -2.56 -3.07
C HIS A 117 16.97 -1.46 -3.86
N LEU A 118 16.19 -0.60 -3.19
CA LEU A 118 15.37 0.43 -3.81
C LEU A 118 15.42 1.69 -2.94
N GLU A 119 15.80 2.82 -3.53
CA GLU A 119 15.77 4.12 -2.85
C GLU A 119 14.34 4.66 -2.68
N ASP A 120 13.43 4.22 -3.53
CA ASP A 120 12.02 4.61 -3.57
C ASP A 120 11.14 3.34 -3.60
N GLY A 121 10.69 2.90 -2.42
CA GLY A 121 9.82 1.74 -2.29
C GLY A 121 8.43 1.99 -2.88
N GLU A 122 7.81 3.12 -2.54
CA GLU A 122 6.45 3.44 -2.99
C GLU A 122 6.38 3.68 -4.50
N GLY A 123 7.31 4.43 -5.09
CA GLY A 123 7.36 4.64 -6.53
C GLY A 123 7.55 3.34 -7.30
N THR A 124 8.44 2.46 -6.83
CA THR A 124 8.64 1.15 -7.45
C THR A 124 7.36 0.30 -7.40
N LEU A 125 6.65 0.29 -6.28
CA LEU A 125 5.36 -0.41 -6.14
C LEU A 125 4.29 0.21 -7.06
N LEU A 126 4.14 1.53 -7.05
CA LEU A 126 3.17 2.25 -7.87
C LEU A 126 3.41 2.00 -9.36
N ARG A 127 4.67 2.02 -9.82
CA ARG A 127 5.01 1.69 -11.21
C ARG A 127 4.61 0.25 -11.56
N ALA A 128 4.89 -0.72 -10.69
CA ALA A 128 4.49 -2.11 -10.93
C ALA A 128 2.96 -2.28 -10.98
N VAL A 129 2.23 -1.57 -10.12
CA VAL A 129 0.76 -1.52 -10.15
C VAL A 129 0.27 -0.87 -11.46
N ARG A 130 0.89 0.23 -11.91
CA ARG A 130 0.57 0.87 -13.19
C ARG A 130 0.82 -0.03 -14.39
N GLU A 131 1.93 -0.75 -14.42
CA GLU A 131 2.25 -1.71 -15.47
C GLU A 131 1.20 -2.82 -15.55
N LEU A 132 0.67 -3.26 -14.42
CA LEU A 132 -0.37 -4.28 -14.35
C LEU A 132 -1.78 -3.75 -14.68
N ALA A 133 -2.11 -2.54 -14.21
CA ALA A 133 -3.45 -1.95 -14.36
C ALA A 133 -3.67 -1.26 -15.71
N GLY A 134 -2.61 -0.90 -16.42
CA GLY A 134 -2.70 -0.12 -17.65
C GLY A 134 -3.06 1.34 -17.37
N LEU A 135 -3.42 2.08 -18.43
CA LEU A 135 -3.65 3.53 -18.36
C LEU A 135 -5.10 3.92 -18.09
N ASP A 136 -6.05 2.98 -18.21
CA ASP A 136 -7.48 3.25 -18.08
C ASP A 136 -7.96 3.18 -16.61
N ILE A 137 -7.23 2.43 -15.77
CA ILE A 137 -7.55 2.26 -14.34
C ILE A 137 -6.91 3.38 -13.53
N LEU A 138 -7.70 4.06 -12.70
CA LEU A 138 -7.18 5.12 -11.83
C LEU A 138 -6.30 4.53 -10.72
N ILE A 139 -5.14 5.11 -10.45
CA ILE A 139 -4.28 4.77 -9.32
C ILE A 139 -4.21 5.95 -8.37
N VAL A 140 -4.69 5.73 -7.15
CA VAL A 140 -4.71 6.72 -6.08
C VAL A 140 -3.89 6.20 -4.91
N ALA A 141 -3.08 7.05 -4.30
CA ALA A 141 -2.47 6.73 -3.01
C ALA A 141 -2.62 7.86 -2.01
N SER A 142 -2.93 7.50 -0.77
CA SER A 142 -2.69 8.38 0.38
C SER A 142 -1.30 8.13 0.92
N LEU A 143 -0.66 9.21 1.37
CA LEU A 143 0.68 9.26 1.90
C LEU A 143 0.66 9.88 3.30
N ASP A 144 1.75 9.72 4.04
CA ASP A 144 2.02 10.48 5.25
C ASP A 144 2.65 11.84 4.89
N LEU A 145 2.49 12.85 5.74
CA LEU A 145 3.09 14.19 5.56
C LEU A 145 4.63 14.17 5.51
N HIS A 146 5.25 13.11 6.01
CA HIS A 146 6.70 12.88 5.96
C HIS A 146 7.15 12.17 4.66
N ALA A 147 6.26 11.94 3.71
CA ALA A 147 6.59 11.28 2.44
C ALA A 147 7.70 12.01 1.66
N ASN A 148 8.62 11.22 1.12
CA ASN A 148 9.63 11.64 0.15
C ASN A 148 9.05 11.47 -1.26
N ILE A 149 8.15 12.36 -1.67
CA ILE A 149 7.43 12.25 -2.95
C ILE A 149 8.41 12.35 -4.14
N THR A 150 8.54 11.26 -4.90
CA THR A 150 9.41 11.19 -6.09
C THR A 150 8.65 11.45 -7.39
N GLN A 151 9.38 11.71 -8.47
CA GLN A 151 8.78 11.81 -9.80
C GLN A 151 8.18 10.49 -10.28
N GLU A 152 8.75 9.34 -9.89
CA GLU A 152 8.22 8.02 -10.26
C GLU A 152 6.83 7.79 -9.63
N MET A 153 6.64 8.19 -8.37
CA MET A 153 5.31 8.15 -7.73
C MET A 153 4.30 9.03 -8.48
N VAL A 154 4.69 10.25 -8.86
CA VAL A 154 3.83 11.19 -9.59
C VAL A 154 3.47 10.65 -10.99
N ASP A 155 4.42 10.08 -11.71
CA ASP A 155 4.19 9.57 -13.07
C ASP A 155 3.37 8.27 -13.07
N ALA A 156 3.45 7.47 -12.00
CA ALA A 156 2.75 6.19 -11.91
C ALA A 156 1.31 6.30 -11.35
N SER A 157 0.93 7.43 -10.76
CA SER A 157 -0.37 7.64 -10.11
C SER A 157 -1.19 8.75 -10.77
N ASP A 158 -2.51 8.67 -10.63
CA ASP A 158 -3.43 9.73 -11.08
C ASP A 158 -3.70 10.76 -9.96
N PHE A 159 -3.59 10.33 -8.69
CA PHE A 159 -3.75 11.22 -7.55
C PHE A 159 -2.92 10.76 -6.34
N LEU A 160 -2.24 11.71 -5.71
CA LEU A 160 -1.53 11.54 -4.44
C LEU A 160 -2.05 12.60 -3.46
N THR A 161 -2.30 12.19 -2.21
CA THR A 161 -2.66 13.11 -1.13
C THR A 161 -1.94 12.73 0.16
N ALA A 162 -1.57 13.73 0.95
CA ALA A 162 -0.98 13.60 2.27
C ALA A 162 -1.82 14.35 3.31
#